data_AF-A0A3D4HTP5-F1
#
_entry.id   AF-A0A3D4HTP5-F1
#
_cell.length_a   1.000
_cell.length_b   1.000
_cell.length_c   1.000
_cell.angle_alpha   90.00
_cell.angle_beta   90.00
_cell.angle_gamma   90.00
#
_symmetry.space_group_name_H-M   'P 1'
#
loop_
_entity.id
_entity.type
_entity.pdbx_description
1 polymer ?
#
loop_
_entity_poly.entity_id
_entity_poly.type
_entity_poly.pdbx_seq_one_letter_code
_entity_poly.pdbx_strand_id
1 'polypeptide(L)'
;MMKNQDTYATAVRKPNNEIVVEKSTYKNFSDKVKLFKLPIFRGMLVFVDSLVIGLKTLNYSASFFEDEEEQEKDKKKDKTKDKKRGKTKDKKKGKTKDKQRDGKEDRKKAEQSNALMMAAAVVLSIGLSIALFMVLPVLISGIFSKLITNYYALTLMEGLIRLAIFIGYVLAASQMSEIKRVFMYHGAEHKTINCVENGFELTVENVRWQSRQNKRCGTSFMLFVMLISLIRFPDGRKRNMIKLINITNSIK
;
A
#
# COMPACT_ATOMS: atom_id res chain seq x y z
N MET A 1 -0.25 11.89 -5.44
CA MET A 1 -0.39 12.67 -4.20
C MET A 1 0.92 13.41 -3.99
N MET A 2 0.89 14.70 -3.64
CA MET A 2 2.08 15.43 -3.21
C MET A 2 1.85 15.95 -1.80
N LYS A 3 2.85 15.82 -0.92
CA LYS A 3 2.80 16.30 0.46
C LYS A 3 3.83 17.40 0.68
N ASN A 4 3.42 18.49 1.32
CA ASN A 4 4.29 19.55 1.80
C ASN A 4 3.93 19.88 3.25
N GLN A 5 4.83 19.56 4.18
CA GLN A 5 4.60 19.72 5.62
C GLN A 5 3.26 19.09 6.06
N ASP A 6 2.33 19.91 6.54
CA ASP A 6 1.01 19.53 7.06
C ASP A 6 -0.08 19.59 5.99
N THR A 7 0.29 19.80 4.72
CA THR A 7 -0.64 19.84 3.59
C THR A 7 -0.34 18.72 2.62
N TYR A 8 -1.37 18.15 2.03
CA TYR A 8 -1.23 17.24 0.91
C TYR A 8 -2.30 17.51 -0.15
N ALA A 9 -1.95 17.27 -1.40
CA ALA A 9 -2.83 17.38 -2.54
C ALA A 9 -2.92 16.03 -3.27
N THR A 10 -4.14 15.61 -3.56
CA THR A 10 -4.43 14.41 -4.34
C THR A 10 -5.14 14.82 -5.61
N ALA A 11 -4.52 14.56 -6.76
CA ALA A 11 -5.14 14.72 -8.07
C ALA A 11 -5.57 13.34 -8.59
N VAL A 12 -6.83 13.22 -9.00
CA VAL A 12 -7.40 12.00 -9.59
C VAL A 12 -7.90 12.34 -10.99
N ARG A 13 -7.50 11.55 -11.98
CA ARG A 13 -8.05 11.62 -13.34
C ARG A 13 -9.27 10.71 -13.41
N LYS A 14 -10.44 11.29 -13.65
CA LYS A 14 -11.68 10.56 -13.87
C LYS A 14 -11.69 9.87 -15.24
N PRO A 15 -12.57 8.88 -15.45
CA PRO A 15 -12.79 8.25 -16.76
C PRO A 15 -13.16 9.24 -17.89
N ASN A 16 -13.85 10.33 -17.56
CA ASN A 16 -14.16 11.42 -18.49
C ASN A 16 -12.95 12.33 -18.83
N ASN A 17 -11.73 11.96 -18.43
CA ASN A 17 -10.49 12.72 -18.55
C ASN A 17 -10.39 14.02 -17.74
N GLU A 18 -11.39 14.34 -16.92
CA GLU A 18 -11.33 15.47 -15.99
C GLU A 18 -10.36 15.16 -14.83
N ILE A 19 -9.62 16.17 -14.38
CA ILE A 19 -8.72 16.04 -13.22
C ILE A 19 -9.36 16.77 -12.05
N VAL A 20 -9.70 16.03 -10.99
CA VAL A 20 -10.15 16.61 -9.72
C VAL A 20 -8.99 16.63 -8.74
N VAL A 21 -8.83 17.76 -8.07
CA VAL A 21 -7.78 17.95 -7.07
C VAL A 21 -8.43 18.22 -5.72
N GLU A 22 -8.12 17.37 -4.74
CA GLU A 22 -8.44 17.62 -3.34
C GLU A 22 -7.19 18.13 -2.63
N LYS A 23 -7.31 19.27 -1.95
CA LYS A 23 -6.29 19.76 -1.01
C LYS A 23 -6.81 19.51 0.39
N SER A 24 -6.04 18.78 1.18
CA SER A 24 -6.38 18.42 2.55
C SER A 24 -5.23 18.77 3.49
N THR A 25 -5.56 19.05 4.74
CA THR A 25 -4.57 19.26 5.81
C THR A 25 -4.47 18.00 6.67
N TYR A 26 -3.27 17.70 7.11
CA TYR A 26 -2.96 16.58 7.99
C TYR A 26 -2.22 17.10 9.22
N LYS A 27 -2.73 16.80 10.41
CA LYS A 27 -2.04 17.10 11.67
C LYS A 27 -1.29 15.86 12.12
N ASN A 28 0.05 15.97 12.23
CA ASN A 28 0.89 14.86 12.67
C ASN A 28 0.48 14.41 14.08
N PHE A 29 0.28 13.11 14.26
CA PHE A 29 -0.07 12.57 15.58
C PHE A 29 1.11 12.66 16.54
N SER A 30 2.33 12.65 15.99
CA SER A 30 3.61 12.71 16.70
C SER A 30 3.80 13.96 17.58
N ASP A 31 3.11 15.07 17.30
CA ASP A 31 3.27 16.32 18.03
C ASP A 31 2.57 16.33 19.41
N LYS A 32 1.72 15.34 19.69
CA LYS A 32 0.90 15.32 20.92
C LYS A 32 1.63 14.88 22.19
N VAL A 33 2.74 14.13 22.11
CA VAL A 33 3.35 13.52 23.31
C VAL A 33 4.88 13.53 23.27
N LYS A 34 5.53 14.02 24.34
CA LYS A 34 7.00 14.20 24.41
C LYS A 34 7.79 12.91 24.18
N LEU A 35 7.24 11.75 24.55
CA LEU A 35 7.86 10.43 24.38
C LEU A 35 8.04 10.02 22.91
N PHE A 36 7.22 10.58 22.01
CA PHE A 36 7.25 10.29 20.57
C PHE A 36 8.30 11.08 19.78
N LYS A 37 9.06 11.96 20.45
CA LYS A 37 10.17 12.70 19.86
C LYS A 37 11.46 11.88 19.77
N LEU A 38 11.54 10.74 20.46
CA LEU A 38 12.68 9.82 20.37
C LEU A 38 12.83 9.29 18.94
N PRO A 39 14.06 9.18 18.40
CA PRO A 39 14.30 8.92 16.98
C PRO A 39 13.66 7.61 16.47
N ILE A 40 13.60 6.56 17.30
CA ILE A 40 12.98 5.28 16.95
C ILE A 40 11.45 5.40 16.83
N PHE A 41 10.80 5.95 17.86
CA PHE A 41 9.35 6.11 17.89
C PHE A 41 8.86 7.14 16.88
N ARG A 42 9.65 8.19 16.63
CA ARG A 42 9.39 9.19 15.61
C ARG A 42 9.29 8.56 14.21
N GLY A 43 10.24 7.69 13.85
CA GLY A 43 10.23 7.03 12.54
C GLY A 43 9.00 6.12 12.35
N MET A 44 8.67 5.32 13.37
CA MET A 44 7.50 4.45 13.35
C MET A 44 6.19 5.24 13.19
N LEU A 45 6.04 6.34 13.91
CA LEU A 45 4.83 7.17 13.82
C LEU A 45 4.70 7.86 12.48
N VAL A 46 5.78 8.44 11.96
CA VAL A 46 5.77 9.06 10.61
C VAL A 46 5.42 8.02 9.54
N PHE A 47 5.89 6.78 9.70
CA PHE A 47 5.52 5.68 8.82
C PHE A 47 4.01 5.36 8.90
N VAL A 48 3.45 5.19 10.11
CA VAL A 48 2.01 4.94 10.30
C VAL A 48 1.18 6.10 9.74
N ASP A 49 1.58 7.34 10.01
CA ASP A 49 0.91 8.54 9.48
C ASP A 49 0.90 8.53 7.94
N SER A 50 2.03 8.18 7.31
CA SER A 50 2.13 8.06 5.85
C SER A 50 1.25 6.93 5.29
N LEU A 51 1.13 5.81 6.00
CA LEU A 51 0.28 4.69 5.62
C LEU A 51 -1.20 5.07 5.67
N VAL A 52 -1.63 5.74 6.74
CA VAL A 52 -3.02 6.21 6.91
C VAL A 52 -3.39 7.21 5.80
N ILE A 53 -2.53 8.19 5.52
CA ILE A 53 -2.75 9.16 4.44
C ILE A 53 -2.79 8.47 3.07
N GLY A 54 -1.91 7.48 2.86
CA GLY A 54 -1.89 6.65 1.66
C GLY A 54 -3.20 5.91 1.44
N LEU A 55 -3.68 5.19 2.45
CA LEU A 55 -4.96 4.46 2.39
C LEU A 55 -6.14 5.40 2.17
N LYS A 56 -6.20 6.54 2.87
CA LYS A 56 -7.23 7.55 2.66
C LYS A 56 -7.25 8.05 1.21
N THR A 57 -6.08 8.26 0.64
CA THR A 57 -5.93 8.73 -0.74
C THR A 57 -6.32 7.67 -1.76
N LEU A 58 -5.99 6.40 -1.51
CA LEU A 58 -6.44 5.29 -2.35
C LEU A 58 -7.97 5.16 -2.31
N ASN A 59 -8.58 5.19 -1.13
CA ASN A 59 -10.03 5.13 -0.97
C ASN A 59 -10.72 6.32 -1.65
N TYR A 60 -10.17 7.52 -1.51
CA TYR A 60 -10.68 8.70 -2.22
C TYR A 60 -10.58 8.55 -3.73
N SER A 61 -9.49 7.98 -4.27
CA SER A 61 -9.41 7.72 -5.71
C SER A 61 -10.41 6.67 -6.17
N ALA A 62 -10.67 5.65 -5.35
CA ALA A 62 -11.59 4.55 -5.65
C ALA A 62 -13.06 5.00 -5.68
N SER A 63 -13.46 5.94 -4.81
CA SER A 63 -14.85 6.41 -4.76
C SER A 63 -15.34 7.01 -6.09
N PHE A 64 -14.45 7.66 -6.86
CA PHE A 64 -14.81 8.17 -8.19
C PHE A 64 -15.16 7.08 -9.22
N PHE A 65 -14.70 5.85 -9.02
CA PHE A 65 -15.03 4.72 -9.89
C PHE A 65 -16.29 3.99 -9.42
N GLU A 66 -16.56 3.97 -8.11
CA GLU A 66 -17.79 3.40 -7.54
C GLU A 66 -19.02 4.29 -7.82
N ASP A 67 -18.87 5.62 -7.68
CA ASP A 67 -19.94 6.60 -7.90
C ASP A 67 -20.43 6.63 -9.36
N GLU A 68 -19.56 6.35 -10.33
CA GLU A 68 -19.94 6.27 -11.75
C GLU A 68 -20.72 4.98 -12.08
N GLU A 69 -20.38 3.84 -11.46
CA GLU A 69 -21.14 2.60 -11.62
C GLU A 69 -22.57 2.70 -11.08
N GLU A 70 -22.77 3.40 -9.96
CA GLU A 70 -24.10 3.66 -9.41
C GLU A 70 -24.91 4.59 -10.33
N GLN A 71 -24.28 5.64 -10.88
CA GLN A 71 -24.94 6.56 -11.82
C GLN A 71 -25.29 5.89 -13.17
N GLU A 72 -24.49 4.97 -13.68
CA GLU A 72 -24.84 4.18 -14.87
C GLU A 72 -25.99 3.20 -14.60
N LYS A 73 -26.00 2.55 -13.43
CA LYS A 73 -27.07 1.64 -13.02
C LYS A 73 -28.40 2.38 -12.83
N ASP A 74 -28.36 3.61 -12.34
CA ASP A 74 -29.55 4.46 -12.18
C ASP A 74 -30.06 5.01 -13.52
N LYS A 75 -29.18 5.41 -14.45
CA LYS A 75 -29.55 5.80 -15.82
C LYS A 75 -30.18 4.66 -16.63
N LYS A 76 -29.76 3.40 -16.40
CA LYS A 76 -30.41 2.22 -17.01
C LYS A 76 -31.79 1.93 -16.40
N LYS A 77 -31.98 2.15 -15.09
CA LYS A 77 -33.28 1.96 -14.42
C LYS A 77 -34.31 3.03 -14.77
N ASP A 78 -33.87 4.25 -15.07
CA ASP A 78 -34.79 5.36 -15.42
C ASP A 78 -35.34 5.20 -16.85
N LYS A 79 -34.51 4.76 -17.81
CA LYS A 79 -34.95 4.44 -19.18
C LYS A 79 -35.97 3.30 -19.28
N THR A 80 -36.05 2.42 -18.27
CA THR A 80 -37.06 1.33 -18.24
C THR A 80 -38.41 1.79 -17.65
N LYS A 81 -38.45 2.88 -16.88
CA LYS A 81 -39.68 3.36 -16.23
C LYS A 81 -40.53 4.29 -17.10
N ASP A 82 -39.93 4.93 -18.11
CA ASP A 82 -40.66 5.89 -18.97
C ASP A 82 -41.53 5.23 -20.06
N LYS A 83 -41.41 3.92 -20.29
CA LYS A 83 -42.27 3.16 -21.22
C LYS A 83 -43.54 2.56 -20.60
N LYS A 84 -43.75 2.68 -19.27
CA LYS A 84 -44.90 2.10 -18.57
C LYS A 84 -45.49 3.08 -17.56
N ARG A 85 -46.08 4.18 -18.03
CA ARG A 85 -47.00 4.99 -17.21
C ARG A 85 -47.96 5.87 -18.03
N GLY A 86 -48.65 5.24 -18.97
CA GLY A 86 -49.97 5.71 -19.37
C GLY A 86 -51.03 5.15 -18.42
N LYS A 87 -51.73 6.03 -17.70
CA LYS A 87 -52.88 5.78 -16.80
C LYS A 87 -52.49 5.09 -15.47
N THR A 88 -52.88 5.52 -14.28
CA THR A 88 -54.06 6.26 -13.83
C THR A 88 -53.68 7.04 -12.57
N LYS A 89 -54.13 8.29 -12.47
CA LYS A 89 -54.14 9.09 -11.23
C LYS A 89 -55.09 8.40 -10.24
N ASP A 90 -54.67 8.13 -9.00
CA ASP A 90 -55.20 8.78 -7.80
C ASP A 90 -54.72 8.12 -6.48
N LYS A 91 -54.82 8.89 -5.39
CA LYS A 91 -54.65 8.53 -3.97
C LYS A 91 -53.24 8.53 -3.36
N LYS A 92 -52.80 9.79 -3.14
CA LYS A 92 -52.36 10.39 -1.86
C LYS A 92 -52.12 9.50 -0.62
N LYS A 93 -50.96 9.79 -0.02
CA LYS A 93 -50.65 9.99 1.42
C LYS A 93 -50.52 8.76 2.33
N GLY A 94 -49.30 8.60 2.84
CA GLY A 94 -49.00 7.94 4.11
C GLY A 94 -47.89 6.91 4.00
N LYS A 95 -46.63 7.30 4.27
CA LYS A 95 -45.51 6.47 4.78
C LYS A 95 -44.18 7.21 4.54
N THR A 96 -43.87 8.16 5.41
CA THR A 96 -42.62 8.94 5.34
C THR A 96 -41.64 8.63 6.48
N LYS A 97 -41.84 7.57 7.27
CA LYS A 97 -40.99 7.29 8.44
C LYS A 97 -40.29 5.92 8.50
N ASP A 98 -40.71 4.90 7.74
CA ASP A 98 -40.07 3.57 7.81
C ASP A 98 -38.92 3.36 6.81
N LYS A 99 -38.93 4.01 5.64
CA LYS A 99 -37.89 3.80 4.61
C LYS A 99 -36.49 4.34 4.93
N GLN A 100 -36.32 5.02 6.07
CA GLN A 100 -35.06 5.67 6.43
C GLN A 100 -34.27 4.91 7.51
N ARG A 101 -34.87 3.89 8.15
CA ARG A 101 -34.22 3.06 9.17
C ARG A 101 -33.58 1.80 8.59
N ASP A 102 -34.25 1.12 7.67
CA ASP A 102 -33.77 -0.14 7.08
C ASP A 102 -32.47 0.03 6.29
N GLY A 103 -32.35 1.11 5.49
CA GLY A 103 -31.13 1.39 4.74
C GLY A 103 -29.90 1.76 5.59
N LYS A 104 -30.06 2.04 6.89
CA LYS A 104 -28.95 2.44 7.78
C LYS A 104 -28.32 1.24 8.48
N GLU A 105 -29.09 0.18 8.72
CA GLU A 105 -28.57 -1.09 9.26
C GLU A 105 -27.89 -1.94 8.17
N ASP A 106 -28.46 -1.97 6.96
CA ASP A 106 -27.87 -2.68 5.82
C ASP A 106 -26.55 -2.03 5.38
N ARG A 107 -26.46 -0.69 5.39
CA ARG A 107 -25.20 0.03 5.15
C ARG A 107 -24.15 -0.24 6.22
N LYS A 108 -24.52 -0.29 7.51
CA LYS A 108 -23.58 -0.60 8.61
C LYS A 108 -23.07 -2.04 8.54
N LYS A 109 -23.91 -3.01 8.18
CA LYS A 109 -23.50 -4.41 7.99
C LYS A 109 -22.58 -4.58 6.78
N ALA A 110 -22.86 -3.90 5.67
CA ALA A 110 -21.98 -3.89 4.50
C ALA A 110 -20.64 -3.19 4.79
N GLU A 111 -20.65 -2.09 5.53
CA GLU A 111 -19.45 -1.37 5.96
C GLU A 111 -18.60 -2.20 6.94
N GLN A 112 -19.24 -2.93 7.87
CA GLN A 112 -18.57 -3.87 8.77
C GLN A 112 -18.00 -5.09 8.06
N SER A 113 -18.70 -5.67 7.08
CA SER A 113 -18.18 -6.82 6.33
C SER A 113 -16.99 -6.41 5.45
N ASN A 114 -17.05 -5.23 4.82
CA ASN A 114 -15.93 -4.67 4.05
C ASN A 114 -14.71 -4.39 4.93
N ALA A 115 -14.91 -3.83 6.14
CA ALA A 115 -13.85 -3.61 7.10
C ALA A 115 -13.22 -4.94 7.58
N LEU A 116 -14.03 -5.96 7.83
CA LEU A 116 -13.55 -7.30 8.21
C LEU A 116 -12.75 -7.96 7.08
N MET A 117 -13.21 -7.84 5.82
CA MET A 117 -12.52 -8.37 4.65
C MET A 117 -11.17 -7.65 4.43
N MET A 118 -11.13 -6.32 4.57
CA MET A 118 -9.86 -5.57 4.53
C MET A 118 -8.92 -6.02 5.65
N ALA A 119 -9.40 -6.16 6.88
CA ALA A 119 -8.59 -6.61 8.01
C ALA A 119 -8.02 -8.02 7.76
N ALA A 120 -8.85 -8.95 7.29
CA ALA A 120 -8.42 -10.30 6.93
C ALA A 120 -7.36 -10.30 5.82
N ALA A 121 -7.55 -9.49 4.77
CA ALA A 121 -6.59 -9.34 3.68
C ALA A 121 -5.24 -8.80 4.17
N VAL A 122 -5.26 -7.79 5.07
CA VAL A 122 -4.05 -7.24 5.69
C VAL A 122 -3.33 -8.31 6.50
N VAL A 123 -4.02 -9.03 7.39
CA VAL A 123 -3.42 -10.11 8.20
C VAL A 123 -2.81 -11.19 7.31
N LEU A 124 -3.52 -11.62 6.27
CA LEU A 124 -3.03 -12.61 5.32
C LEU A 124 -1.79 -12.12 4.57
N SER A 125 -1.79 -10.86 4.11
CA SER A 125 -0.62 -10.27 3.43
C SER A 125 0.62 -10.17 4.34
N ILE A 126 0.44 -9.87 5.63
CA ILE A 126 1.51 -9.86 6.62
C ILE A 126 2.04 -11.29 6.81
N GLY A 127 1.14 -12.27 6.97
CA GLY A 127 1.52 -13.67 7.09
C GLY A 127 2.31 -14.18 5.89
N LEU A 128 1.85 -13.90 4.67
CA LEU A 128 2.54 -14.23 3.43
C LEU A 128 3.90 -13.53 3.34
N SER A 129 4.00 -12.28 3.77
CA SER A 129 5.27 -11.53 3.78
C SER A 129 6.29 -12.14 4.74
N ILE A 130 5.86 -12.56 5.95
CA ILE A 130 6.73 -13.27 6.90
C ILE A 130 7.17 -14.61 6.31
N ALA A 131 6.24 -15.36 5.71
CA ALA A 131 6.56 -16.63 5.07
C ALA A 131 7.60 -16.46 3.95
N LEU A 132 7.39 -15.50 3.05
CA LEU A 132 8.24 -15.29 1.87
C LEU A 132 9.61 -14.67 2.20
N PHE A 133 9.67 -13.70 3.12
CA PHE A 133 10.90 -12.93 3.37
C PHE A 133 11.66 -13.32 4.64
N MET A 134 11.04 -14.04 5.58
CA MET A 134 11.72 -14.54 6.77
C MET A 134 11.88 -16.06 6.76
N VAL A 135 10.79 -16.80 6.54
CA VAL A 135 10.82 -18.27 6.66
C VAL A 135 11.50 -18.91 5.45
N LEU A 136 11.08 -18.54 4.23
CA LEU A 136 11.57 -19.16 3.00
C LEU A 136 13.10 -19.09 2.81
N PRO A 137 13.79 -17.94 3.02
CA PRO A 137 15.24 -17.90 2.90
C PRO A 137 15.95 -18.85 3.88
N VAL A 138 15.41 -19.00 5.10
CA VAL A 138 15.96 -19.90 6.11
C VAL A 138 15.78 -21.36 5.68
N LEU A 139 14.59 -21.73 5.19
CA LEU A 139 14.32 -23.09 4.69
C LEU A 139 15.26 -23.46 3.55
N ILE A 140 15.41 -22.57 2.56
CA ILE A 140 16.32 -22.79 1.44
C ILE A 140 17.76 -22.92 1.95
N SER A 141 18.20 -22.03 2.84
CA SER A 141 19.56 -22.12 3.42
C SER A 141 19.81 -23.42 4.18
N GLY A 142 18.81 -23.96 4.87
CA GLY A 142 18.89 -25.24 5.58
C GLY A 142 19.05 -26.46 4.67
N ILE A 143 18.66 -26.39 3.40
CA ILE A 143 18.94 -27.47 2.44
C ILE A 143 20.45 -27.51 2.12
N PHE A 144 21.08 -26.35 1.99
CA PHE A 144 22.51 -26.22 1.70
C PHE A 144 23.42 -26.44 2.92
N SER A 145 22.88 -26.47 4.14
CA SER A 145 23.68 -26.74 5.34
C SER A 145 24.26 -28.16 5.40
N LYS A 146 23.80 -29.07 4.53
CA LYS A 146 24.40 -30.40 4.35
C LYS A 146 25.71 -30.36 3.55
N LEU A 147 25.87 -29.37 2.66
CA LEU A 147 27.05 -29.19 1.81
C LEU A 147 28.07 -28.22 2.42
N ILE A 148 27.60 -27.24 3.19
CA ILE A 148 28.44 -26.17 3.75
C ILE A 148 28.45 -26.27 5.27
N THR A 149 29.58 -26.72 5.82
CA THR A 149 29.82 -26.79 7.28
C THR A 149 30.29 -25.46 7.87
N ASN A 150 30.82 -24.55 7.05
CA ASN A 150 31.26 -23.23 7.51
C ASN A 150 30.06 -22.31 7.80
N TYR A 151 29.89 -21.97 9.07
CA TYR A 151 28.82 -21.13 9.58
C TYR A 151 28.73 -19.74 8.91
N TYR A 152 29.88 -19.10 8.66
CA TYR A 152 29.92 -17.78 8.03
C TYR A 152 29.47 -17.85 6.57
N ALA A 153 29.88 -18.89 5.85
CA ALA A 153 29.46 -19.13 4.47
C ALA A 153 27.95 -19.39 4.38
N LEU A 154 27.40 -20.20 5.29
CA LEU A 154 25.96 -20.47 5.34
C LEU A 154 25.13 -19.19 5.62
N THR A 155 25.62 -18.34 6.53
CA THR A 155 24.95 -17.07 6.88
C THR A 155 25.00 -16.06 5.73
N LEU A 156 26.14 -15.94 5.04
CA LEU A 156 26.27 -15.11 3.85
C LEU A 156 25.31 -15.59 2.75
N MET A 157 25.21 -16.90 2.56
CA MET A 157 24.36 -17.53 1.55
C MET A 157 22.87 -17.29 1.84
N GLU A 158 22.42 -17.42 3.10
CA GLU A 158 21.05 -17.02 3.50
C GLU A 158 20.77 -15.55 3.15
N GLY A 159 21.74 -14.67 3.41
CA GLY A 159 21.65 -13.26 3.08
C GLY A 159 21.50 -13.00 1.57
N LEU A 160 22.30 -13.67 0.76
CA LEU A 160 22.21 -13.60 -0.71
C LEU A 160 20.89 -14.16 -1.23
N ILE A 161 20.41 -15.29 -0.70
CA ILE A 161 19.08 -15.84 -1.05
C ILE A 161 17.99 -14.82 -0.73
N ARG A 162 18.03 -14.21 0.46
CA ARG A 162 17.03 -13.21 0.87
C ARG A 162 17.03 -12.01 -0.07
N LEU A 163 18.21 -11.53 -0.46
CA LEU A 163 18.35 -10.44 -1.44
C LEU A 163 17.79 -10.85 -2.80
N ALA A 164 18.11 -12.05 -3.28
CA ALA A 164 17.62 -12.58 -4.54
C ALA A 164 16.08 -12.73 -4.55
N ILE A 165 15.50 -13.28 -3.49
CA ILE A 165 14.03 -13.40 -3.34
C ILE A 165 13.36 -12.04 -3.35
N PHE A 166 13.91 -11.06 -2.63
CA PHE A 166 13.36 -9.71 -2.60
C PHE A 166 13.41 -9.02 -3.97
N ILE A 167 14.57 -9.03 -4.64
CA ILE A 167 14.70 -8.46 -5.98
C ILE A 167 13.76 -9.19 -6.95
N GLY A 168 13.73 -10.53 -6.91
CA GLY A 168 12.83 -11.34 -7.72
C GLY A 168 11.35 -11.00 -7.49
N TYR A 169 10.93 -10.84 -6.23
CA TYR A 169 9.58 -10.41 -5.88
C TYR A 169 9.25 -9.03 -6.46
N VAL A 170 10.13 -8.03 -6.28
CA VAL A 170 9.92 -6.68 -6.81
C VAL A 170 9.83 -6.71 -8.33
N LEU A 171 10.70 -7.47 -9.01
CA LEU A 171 10.67 -7.62 -10.46
C LEU A 171 9.39 -8.30 -10.93
N ALA A 172 8.94 -9.38 -10.29
CA ALA A 172 7.69 -10.05 -10.63
C ALA A 172 6.48 -9.13 -10.42
N ALA A 173 6.39 -8.46 -9.27
CA ALA A 173 5.33 -7.50 -8.98
C ALA A 173 5.35 -6.32 -9.98
N SER A 174 6.54 -5.85 -10.36
CA SER A 174 6.71 -4.77 -11.34
C SER A 174 6.23 -5.13 -12.75
N GLN A 175 5.97 -6.40 -13.06
CA GLN A 175 5.43 -6.80 -14.37
C GLN A 175 3.93 -6.54 -14.48
N MET A 176 3.22 -6.43 -13.35
CA MET A 176 1.79 -6.14 -13.30
C MET A 176 1.48 -4.73 -13.82
N SER A 177 0.46 -4.58 -14.67
CA SER A 177 0.08 -3.30 -15.30
C SER A 177 -0.15 -2.19 -14.27
N GLU A 178 -0.82 -2.54 -13.17
CA GLU A 178 -1.18 -1.58 -12.12
C GLU A 178 0.06 -1.07 -11.39
N ILE A 179 1.01 -1.95 -11.06
CA ILE A 179 2.25 -1.58 -10.39
C ILE A 179 3.15 -0.74 -11.31
N LYS A 180 3.23 -1.09 -12.60
CA LYS A 180 3.94 -0.26 -13.60
C LYS A 180 3.40 1.16 -13.62
N ARG A 181 2.06 1.30 -13.63
CA ARG A 181 1.40 2.60 -13.62
C ARG A 181 1.72 3.39 -12.35
N VAL A 182 1.72 2.75 -11.18
CA VAL A 182 2.14 3.39 -9.91
C VAL A 182 3.58 3.89 -10.00
N PHE A 183 4.51 3.10 -10.53
CA PHE A 183 5.91 3.52 -10.72
C PHE A 183 6.05 4.67 -11.73
N MET A 184 5.21 4.74 -12.76
CA MET A 184 5.17 5.87 -13.68
C MET A 184 4.74 7.16 -12.97
N TYR A 185 3.68 7.10 -12.14
CA TYR A 185 3.23 8.27 -11.37
C TYR A 185 4.26 8.71 -10.33
N HIS A 186 4.91 7.76 -9.65
CA HIS A 186 5.97 8.07 -8.69
C HIS A 186 7.21 8.67 -9.39
N GLY A 187 7.58 8.17 -10.56
CA GLY A 187 8.64 8.76 -11.38
C GLY A 187 8.29 10.18 -11.86
N ALA A 188 7.03 10.44 -12.18
CA ALA A 188 6.57 11.78 -12.53
C ALA A 188 6.65 12.74 -11.33
N GLU A 189 6.28 12.28 -10.12
CA GLU A 189 6.42 13.04 -8.88
C GLU A 189 7.86 13.49 -8.64
N HIS A 190 8.83 12.57 -8.80
CA HIS A 190 10.25 12.93 -8.64
C HIS A 190 10.71 13.97 -9.66
N LYS A 191 10.25 13.88 -10.91
CA LYS A 191 10.55 14.88 -11.93
C LYS A 191 10.00 16.25 -11.56
N THR A 192 8.76 16.30 -11.07
CA THR A 192 8.12 17.54 -10.59
C THR A 192 8.87 18.15 -9.42
N ILE A 193 9.28 17.34 -8.43
CA ILE A 193 10.06 17.83 -7.27
C ILE A 193 11.44 18.32 -7.72
N ASN A 194 12.15 17.57 -8.55
CA ASN A 194 13.46 17.95 -9.06
C ASN A 194 13.40 19.26 -9.86
N CYS A 195 12.34 19.48 -10.65
CA CYS A 195 12.11 20.74 -11.36
C CYS A 195 12.10 21.94 -10.40
N VAL A 196 11.33 21.82 -9.32
CA VAL A 196 11.19 22.87 -8.29
C VAL A 196 12.49 23.04 -7.50
N GLU A 197 13.15 21.95 -7.11
CA GLU A 197 14.42 21.99 -6.37
C GLU A 197 15.55 22.63 -7.20
N ASN A 198 15.52 22.46 -8.53
CA ASN A 198 16.45 23.09 -9.46
C ASN A 198 16.08 24.54 -9.82
N GLY A 199 15.00 25.09 -9.25
CA GLY A 199 14.58 26.48 -9.44
C GLY A 199 13.88 26.78 -10.77
N PHE A 200 13.44 25.77 -11.51
CA PHE A 200 12.67 25.96 -12.74
C PHE A 200 11.18 26.12 -12.46
N GLU A 201 10.50 26.86 -13.31
CA GLU A 201 9.05 26.96 -13.29
C GLU A 201 8.39 25.61 -13.60
N LEU A 202 7.27 25.31 -12.92
CA LEU A 202 6.59 24.02 -13.00
C LEU A 202 5.75 23.88 -14.28
N THR A 203 6.42 23.76 -15.41
CA THR A 203 5.82 23.51 -16.73
C THR A 203 6.10 22.07 -17.19
N VAL A 204 5.28 21.57 -18.12
CA VAL A 204 5.45 20.19 -18.64
C VAL A 204 6.81 20.05 -19.34
N GLU A 205 7.22 21.08 -20.04
CA GLU A 205 8.49 21.19 -20.75
C GLU A 205 9.66 21.06 -19.78
N ASN A 206 9.64 21.83 -18.68
CA ASN A 206 10.70 21.82 -17.68
C ASN A 206 10.76 20.52 -16.88
N VAL A 207 9.62 19.88 -16.62
CA VAL A 207 9.53 18.63 -15.85
C VAL A 207 10.02 17.43 -16.66
N ARG A 208 9.76 17.38 -17.97
CA ARG A 208 10.02 16.19 -18.80
C ARG A 208 11.47 15.73 -18.78
N TRP A 209 12.42 16.66 -18.80
CA TRP A 209 13.86 16.36 -18.83
C TRP A 209 14.49 16.16 -17.45
N GLN A 210 13.75 16.40 -16.36
CA GLN A 210 14.25 16.15 -15.01
C GLN A 210 14.49 14.66 -14.77
N SER A 211 15.41 14.37 -13.85
CA SER A 211 15.69 13.00 -13.42
C SER A 211 14.48 12.38 -12.70
N ARG A 212 14.31 11.06 -12.85
CA ARG A 212 13.36 10.27 -12.05
C ARG A 212 13.92 9.90 -10.67
N GLN A 213 15.20 10.16 -10.41
CA GLN A 213 15.83 9.87 -9.13
C GLN A 213 15.75 11.09 -8.20
N ASN A 214 15.37 10.88 -6.94
CA ASN A 214 15.39 11.93 -5.92
C ASN A 214 15.93 11.36 -4.59
N LYS A 215 16.68 12.17 -3.84
CA LYS A 215 17.29 11.78 -2.55
C LYS A 215 16.27 11.44 -1.47
N ARG A 216 15.05 11.95 -1.61
CA ARG A 216 13.91 11.72 -0.70
C ARG A 216 13.19 10.40 -1.00
N CYS A 217 13.55 9.70 -2.09
CA CYS A 217 12.92 8.44 -2.44
C CYS A 217 13.32 7.32 -1.47
N GLY A 218 12.32 6.67 -0.87
CA GLY A 218 12.49 5.58 0.08
C GLY A 218 13.11 4.30 -0.48
N THR A 219 13.36 4.21 -1.79
CA THR A 219 14.07 3.06 -2.39
C THR A 219 15.47 2.87 -1.80
N SER A 220 16.17 3.97 -1.51
CA SER A 220 17.48 3.94 -0.84
C SER A 220 17.37 3.43 0.59
N PHE A 221 16.29 3.80 1.30
CA PHE A 221 16.02 3.30 2.65
C PHE A 221 15.75 1.80 2.66
N MET A 222 14.96 1.28 1.71
CA MET A 222 14.73 -0.17 1.60
C MET A 222 16.03 -0.95 1.38
N LEU A 223 16.89 -0.48 0.47
CA LEU A 223 18.20 -1.11 0.24
C LEU A 223 19.10 -1.06 1.48
N PHE A 224 19.08 0.05 2.22
CA PHE A 224 19.84 0.20 3.45
C PHE A 224 19.37 -0.75 4.57
N VAL A 225 18.05 -0.88 4.78
CA VAL A 225 17.49 -1.84 5.74
C VAL A 225 17.87 -3.27 5.36
N MET A 226 17.86 -3.59 4.07
CA MET A 226 18.29 -4.91 3.60
C MET A 226 19.79 -5.16 3.82
N LEU A 227 20.66 -4.20 3.51
CA LEU A 227 22.10 -4.31 3.74
C LEU A 227 22.42 -4.44 5.23
N ILE A 228 21.78 -3.66 6.11
CA ILE A 228 21.93 -3.82 7.55
C ILE A 228 21.47 -5.21 7.99
N SER A 229 20.42 -5.77 7.39
CA SER A 229 19.95 -7.11 7.73
C SER A 229 20.95 -8.23 7.38
N LEU A 230 21.87 -7.98 6.43
CA LEU A 230 23.00 -8.87 6.14
C LEU A 230 24.13 -8.74 7.16
N ILE A 231 24.36 -7.52 7.67
CA ILE A 231 25.41 -7.19 8.62
C ILE A 231 25.00 -7.50 10.07
N ARG A 232 23.69 -7.47 10.38
CA ARG A 232 23.17 -7.72 11.73
C ARG A 232 23.59 -9.13 12.16
N PHE A 233 24.44 -9.12 13.19
CA PHE A 233 25.21 -10.22 13.74
C PHE A 233 24.58 -11.62 13.65
N PRO A 234 25.41 -12.65 13.45
CA PRO A 234 25.02 -14.05 13.60
C PRO A 234 24.41 -14.31 14.99
N ASP A 235 23.08 -14.22 15.08
CA ASP A 235 22.36 -14.44 16.33
C ASP A 235 22.55 -15.91 16.75
N GLY A 236 23.04 -16.13 17.97
CA GLY A 236 23.22 -17.46 18.56
C GLY A 236 21.94 -18.31 18.51
N ARG A 237 20.77 -17.67 18.39
CA ARG A 237 19.47 -18.35 18.13
C ARG A 237 19.45 -19.17 16.84
N LYS A 238 20.07 -18.71 15.75
CA LYS A 238 20.14 -19.46 14.49
C LYS A 238 21.00 -20.72 14.61
N ARG A 239 22.07 -20.65 15.43
CA ARG A 239 22.96 -21.80 15.72
C ARG A 239 22.20 -22.93 16.42
N ASN A 240 21.28 -22.61 17.33
CA ASN A 240 20.44 -23.59 18.02
C ASN A 240 19.34 -24.17 17.11
N MET A 241 18.77 -23.36 16.21
CA MET A 241 17.71 -23.82 15.30
C MET A 241 18.25 -24.75 14.21
N ILE A 242 19.43 -24.45 13.65
CA ILE A 242 20.13 -25.34 12.69
C ILE A 242 20.54 -26.65 13.38
N LYS A 243 21.03 -26.59 14.63
CA LYS A 243 21.28 -27.80 15.42
C LYS A 243 20.00 -28.63 15.62
N LEU A 244 18.87 -28.01 15.95
CA LEU A 244 17.59 -28.71 16.06
C LEU A 244 17.18 -29.37 14.74
N ILE A 245 17.25 -28.66 13.62
CA ILE A 245 16.88 -29.20 12.29
C ILE A 245 17.77 -30.39 11.90
N ASN A 246 19.07 -30.32 12.18
CA ASN A 246 20.00 -31.44 11.92
C ASN A 246 19.77 -32.62 12.87
N ILE A 247 19.42 -32.38 14.14
CA ILE A 247 19.07 -33.44 15.10
C ILE A 247 17.79 -34.16 14.64
N THR A 248 16.75 -33.44 14.24
CA THR A 248 15.48 -34.05 13.79
C THR A 248 15.66 -34.87 12.51
N ASN A 249 16.56 -34.47 11.61
CA ASN A 249 16.90 -35.23 10.39
C ASN A 249 17.86 -36.40 10.62
N SER A 250 18.51 -36.49 11.79
CA SER A 250 19.38 -37.62 12.17
C SER A 250 18.64 -38.70 12.97
N ILE A 251 17.38 -38.45 13.35
CA ILE A 251 16.51 -39.37 14.10
C ILE A 251 15.51 -40.09 13.15
N LYS A 252 15.55 -39.79 11.85
CA LYS A 252 14.92 -40.58 10.79
C LYS A 252 15.98 -41.37 10.04
#